data_AF-A0A3E2MRV1-F1
#
_entry.id   AF-A0A3E2MRV1-F1
#
_cell.length_a   1.000
_cell.length_b   1.000
_cell.length_c   1.000
_cell.angle_alpha   90.00
_cell.angle_beta   90.00
_cell.angle_gamma   90.00
#
_symmetry.space_group_name_H-M   'P 1'
#
loop_
_entity.id
_entity.type
_entity.pdbx_description
1 polymer ?
#
loop_
_entity_poly.entity_id
_entity_poly.type
_entity_poly.pdbx_seq_one_letter_code
_entity_poly.pdbx_strand_id
1 'polypeptide(L)'
;MEAYLHGTSTRKVDHLVKALGADTGISKSEVFRICEVLDTEVGAFRDRPLGDPRFPYVFLDATYCKARVNHRVVSQAVVIATGVAADGRREVLGFQVGDSEDGALWTAFLRSVKSRGLAGVQLVISDAHTGLPGRGRRLAGGTPHASSVSPWRGPVNG
;
A
#
# COMPACT_ATOMS: atom_id res chain seq x y z
N MET A 1 15.74 -14.62 -2.78
CA MET A 1 14.48 -13.89 -3.00
C MET A 1 13.98 -13.19 -1.73
N GLU A 2 14.22 -13.74 -0.54
CA GLU A 2 13.77 -13.18 0.75
C GLU A 2 14.43 -11.84 1.16
N ALA A 3 15.70 -11.61 0.80
CA ALA A 3 16.44 -10.42 1.24
C ALA A 3 15.79 -9.08 0.81
N TYR A 4 15.33 -8.97 -0.44
CA TYR A 4 14.66 -7.76 -0.94
C TYR A 4 13.25 -7.58 -0.34
N LEU A 5 12.52 -8.67 -0.09
CA LEU A 5 11.23 -8.66 0.61
C LEU A 5 11.37 -8.19 2.07
N HIS A 6 12.50 -8.48 2.71
CA HIS A 6 12.82 -8.03 4.07
C HIS A 6 13.40 -6.60 4.16
N GLY A 7 13.38 -5.82 3.07
CA GLY A 7 13.84 -4.43 3.10
C GLY A 7 15.35 -4.30 3.36
N THR A 8 16.15 -5.30 2.97
CA THR A 8 17.61 -5.14 3.03
C THR A 8 18.09 -4.23 1.90
N SER A 9 18.77 -3.14 2.27
CA SER A 9 19.48 -2.25 1.34
C SER A 9 20.37 -3.07 0.37
N THR A 10 20.55 -2.57 -0.85
CA THR A 10 21.50 -3.11 -1.84
C THR A 10 22.88 -3.48 -1.26
N ARG A 11 23.36 -2.75 -0.24
CA ARG A 11 24.62 -3.08 0.49
C ARG A 11 24.52 -4.31 1.39
N LYS A 12 23.37 -4.55 2.01
CA LYS A 12 23.12 -5.76 2.82
C LYS A 12 22.96 -7.00 1.93
N VAL A 13 22.37 -6.84 0.75
CA VAL A 13 22.33 -7.89 -0.27
C VAL A 13 23.74 -8.22 -0.74
N ASP A 14 24.58 -7.22 -0.99
CA ASP A 14 25.99 -7.41 -1.36
C ASP A 14 26.79 -8.14 -0.27
N HIS A 15 26.50 -7.85 1.01
CA HIS A 15 27.07 -8.57 2.16
C HIS A 15 26.57 -10.02 2.28
N LEU A 16 25.29 -10.28 2.00
CA LEU A 16 24.72 -11.64 2.04
C LEU A 16 25.32 -12.50 0.93
N VAL A 17 25.51 -11.93 -0.25
CA VAL A 17 26.09 -12.60 -1.43
C VAL A 17 27.57 -12.94 -1.20
N LYS A 18 28.33 -12.02 -0.59
CA LYS A 18 29.70 -12.30 -0.12
C LYS A 18 29.74 -13.38 0.96
N ALA A 19 28.80 -13.36 1.91
CA ALA A 19 28.73 -14.37 2.97
C ALA A 19 28.35 -15.78 2.45
N LEU A 20 27.73 -15.87 1.28
CA LEU A 20 27.35 -17.11 0.60
C LEU A 20 28.42 -17.63 -0.38
N GLY A 21 29.62 -17.04 -0.40
CA GLY A 21 30.76 -17.52 -1.18
C GLY A 21 30.76 -17.14 -2.66
N ALA A 22 29.90 -16.20 -3.07
CA ALA A 22 29.97 -15.56 -4.38
C ALA A 22 30.84 -14.30 -4.26
N ASP A 23 32.14 -14.43 -4.54
CA ASP A 23 33.13 -13.34 -4.45
C ASP A 23 32.87 -12.19 -5.43
N THR A 24 32.05 -12.44 -6.46
CA THR A 24 31.52 -11.42 -7.36
C THR A 24 30.18 -10.96 -6.82
N GLY A 25 30.16 -9.85 -6.07
CA GLY A 25 28.92 -9.21 -5.64
C GLY A 25 27.94 -8.99 -6.80
N ILE A 26 26.67 -8.70 -6.50
CA ILE A 26 25.64 -8.53 -7.55
C ILE A 26 26.03 -7.33 -8.42
N SER A 27 26.18 -7.54 -9.72
CA SER A 27 26.49 -6.45 -10.65
C SER A 27 25.35 -5.42 -10.70
N LYS A 28 25.66 -4.16 -11.03
CA LYS A 28 24.62 -3.13 -11.24
C LYS A 28 23.57 -3.58 -12.25
N SER A 29 24.00 -4.31 -13.30
CA SER A 29 23.14 -4.92 -14.31
C SER A 29 22.19 -5.97 -13.75
N GLU A 30 22.64 -6.82 -12.82
CA GLU A 30 21.79 -7.80 -12.16
C GLU A 30 20.81 -7.15 -11.19
N VAL A 31 21.25 -6.15 -10.41
CA VAL A 31 20.34 -5.36 -9.55
C VAL A 31 19.25 -4.70 -10.38
N PHE A 32 19.62 -4.09 -11.50
CA PHE A 32 18.65 -3.45 -12.41
C PHE A 32 17.65 -4.46 -12.97
N ARG A 33 18.13 -5.61 -13.45
CA ARG A 33 17.28 -6.68 -13.98
C ARG A 33 16.30 -7.23 -12.93
N ILE A 34 16.73 -7.33 -11.67
CA ILE A 34 15.86 -7.70 -10.54
C ILE A 34 14.79 -6.63 -10.30
N CYS A 35 15.17 -5.34 -10.34
CA CYS A 35 14.22 -4.24 -10.20
C CYS A 35 13.16 -4.25 -11.32
N GLU A 36 13.53 -4.50 -12.58
CA GLU A 36 12.57 -4.58 -13.69
C GLU A 36 11.54 -5.70 -13.50
N VAL A 37 11.98 -6.87 -13.01
CA VAL A 37 11.07 -7.97 -12.69
C VAL A 37 10.12 -7.57 -11.55
N LEU A 38 10.66 -6.95 -10.50
CA LEU A 38 9.84 -6.46 -9.38
C LEU A 38 8.83 -5.40 -9.82
N ASP A 39 9.21 -4.49 -10.71
CA ASP A 39 8.31 -3.46 -11.24
C ASP A 39 7.14 -4.09 -12.02
N THR A 40 7.41 -5.16 -12.76
CA THR A 40 6.39 -5.93 -13.47
C THR A 40 5.42 -6.61 -12.49
N GLU A 41 5.94 -7.30 -11.47
CA GLU A 41 5.11 -7.96 -10.45
C GLU A 41 4.31 -6.96 -9.62
N VAL A 42 4.91 -5.82 -9.27
CA VAL A 42 4.22 -4.72 -8.57
C VAL A 42 3.12 -4.13 -9.43
N GLY A 43 3.37 -3.93 -10.73
CA GLY A 43 2.36 -3.48 -11.69
C GLY A 43 1.19 -4.46 -11.75
N ALA A 44 1.48 -5.75 -11.96
CA ALA A 44 0.48 -6.81 -11.98
C ALA A 44 -0.35 -6.86 -10.69
N PHE A 45 0.31 -6.74 -9.53
CA PHE A 45 -0.37 -6.67 -8.23
C PHE A 45 -1.28 -5.44 -8.10
N ARG A 46 -0.80 -4.27 -8.55
CA ARG A 46 -1.53 -2.99 -8.48
C ARG A 46 -2.74 -2.98 -9.39
N ASP A 47 -2.68 -3.64 -10.54
CA ASP A 47 -3.76 -3.61 -11.53
C ASP A 47 -4.67 -4.85 -11.48
N ARG A 48 -4.39 -5.80 -10.56
CA ARG A 48 -5.18 -7.04 -10.47
C ARG A 48 -6.67 -6.76 -10.22
N PRO A 49 -7.58 -7.56 -10.80
CA PRO A 49 -9.01 -7.50 -10.50
C PRO A 49 -9.31 -7.79 -9.03
N LEU A 50 -10.33 -7.12 -8.49
CA LEU A 50 -10.81 -7.24 -7.11
C LEU A 50 -12.31 -7.64 -7.04
N GLY A 51 -12.84 -8.19 -8.13
CA GLY A 51 -14.26 -8.58 -8.22
C GLY A 51 -14.62 -9.82 -7.39
N ASP A 52 -13.66 -10.70 -7.13
CA ASP A 52 -13.80 -11.91 -6.31
C ASP A 52 -12.43 -12.25 -5.65
N PRO A 53 -12.38 -12.65 -4.37
CA PRO A 53 -13.47 -12.76 -3.40
C PRO A 53 -14.05 -11.39 -2.99
N ARG A 54 -15.24 -11.40 -2.38
CA ARG A 54 -15.83 -10.19 -1.79
C ARG A 54 -15.14 -9.81 -0.49
N PHE A 55 -14.93 -8.51 -0.30
CA PHE A 55 -14.31 -7.93 0.91
C PHE A 55 -15.32 -7.03 1.65
N PRO A 56 -16.15 -7.60 2.56
CA PRO A 56 -17.12 -6.81 3.33
C PRO A 56 -16.46 -5.76 4.25
N TYR A 57 -15.21 -5.98 4.69
CA TYR A 57 -14.49 -5.05 5.55
C TYR A 57 -13.21 -4.57 4.87
N VAL A 58 -12.95 -3.27 4.92
CA VAL A 58 -11.72 -2.66 4.38
C VAL A 58 -11.08 -1.77 5.43
N PHE A 59 -9.78 -1.96 5.64
CA PHE A 59 -8.93 -1.11 6.45
C PHE A 59 -8.14 -0.19 5.53
N LEU A 60 -8.15 1.10 5.81
CA LEU A 60 -7.32 2.11 5.16
C LEU A 60 -6.28 2.60 6.15
N ASP A 61 -5.02 2.62 5.72
CA ASP A 61 -3.87 3.03 6.51
C ASP A 61 -2.93 3.89 5.66
N ALA A 62 -2.19 4.80 6.29
CA ALA A 62 -1.15 5.58 5.65
C ALA A 62 0.15 5.54 6.44
N THR A 63 1.25 5.25 5.75
CA THR A 63 2.58 5.29 6.33
C THR A 63 3.52 6.18 5.53
N TYR A 64 4.57 6.68 6.17
CA TYR A 64 5.59 7.49 5.50
C TYR A 64 6.88 6.69 5.36
N CYS A 65 7.34 6.54 4.13
CA CYS A 65 8.61 5.89 3.82
C CYS A 65 9.64 6.92 3.35
N LYS A 66 10.90 6.75 3.76
CA LYS A 66 12.01 7.53 3.21
C LYS A 66 12.43 6.92 1.89
N ALA A 67 12.21 7.65 0.81
CA ALA A 67 12.59 7.25 -0.54
C ALA A 67 13.59 8.25 -1.14
N ARG A 68 14.47 7.78 -2.03
CA ARG A 68 15.36 8.66 -2.79
C ARG A 68 14.67 9.05 -4.10
N VAL A 69 14.24 10.30 -4.20
CA VAL A 69 13.57 10.89 -5.37
C VAL A 69 14.43 12.05 -5.84
N ASN A 70 14.74 12.11 -7.15
CA ASN A 70 15.57 13.19 -7.74
C ASN A 70 16.87 13.44 -6.96
N HIS A 71 17.58 12.34 -6.62
CA HIS A 71 18.82 12.33 -5.82
C HIS A 71 18.71 12.79 -4.36
N ARG A 72 17.52 13.16 -3.87
CA ARG A 72 17.26 13.59 -2.49
C ARG A 72 16.47 12.54 -1.72
N VAL A 73 16.78 12.35 -0.44
CA VAL A 73 15.97 11.50 0.44
C VAL A 73 14.79 12.33 0.95
N VAL A 74 13.59 11.95 0.55
CA VAL A 74 12.34 12.63 0.91
C VAL A 74 11.39 11.66 1.63
N SER A 75 10.50 12.20 2.45
CA SER A 75 9.35 11.42 2.93
C SER A 75 8.34 11.29 1.80
N GLN A 76 7.87 10.08 1.54
CA GLN A 76 6.76 9.80 0.63
C GLN A 76 5.64 9.16 1.44
N ALA A 77 4.41 9.59 1.19
CA ALA A 77 3.23 8.96 1.76
C ALA A 77 2.92 7.68 0.97
N VAL A 78 2.56 6.63 1.69
CA VAL A 78 2.11 5.36 1.14
C VAL A 78 0.76 5.06 1.75
N VAL A 79 -0.29 5.11 0.94
CA VAL A 79 -1.65 4.73 1.33
C VAL A 79 -1.89 3.26 0.97
N ILE A 80 -2.52 2.52 1.87
CA ILE A 80 -2.72 1.07 1.73
C ILE A 80 -4.19 0.73 2.03
N ALA A 81 -4.77 -0.17 1.23
CA ALA A 81 -6.07 -0.77 1.51
C ALA A 81 -5.91 -2.26 1.79
N THR A 82 -6.40 -2.72 2.93
CA THR A 82 -6.42 -4.14 3.31
C THR A 82 -7.87 -4.60 3.46
N GLY A 83 -8.27 -5.57 2.64
CA GLY A 83 -9.59 -6.18 2.68
C GLY A 83 -9.61 -7.39 3.60
N VAL A 84 -10.75 -7.63 4.22
CA VAL A 84 -11.05 -8.89 4.91
C VAL A 84 -12.20 -9.56 4.17
N ALA A 85 -11.92 -10.74 3.62
CA ALA A 85 -12.90 -11.55 2.92
C ALA A 85 -13.91 -12.17 3.90
N ALA A 86 -15.03 -12.69 3.37
CA ALA A 86 -16.10 -13.26 4.19
C ALA A 86 -15.64 -14.48 5.03
N ASP A 87 -14.60 -15.18 4.60
CA ASP A 87 -13.95 -16.28 5.32
C ASP A 87 -12.94 -15.81 6.38
N GLY A 88 -12.77 -14.50 6.55
CA GLY A 88 -11.83 -13.90 7.49
C GLY A 88 -10.42 -13.71 6.93
N ARG A 89 -10.12 -14.11 5.69
CA ARG A 89 -8.81 -13.92 5.07
C ARG A 89 -8.53 -12.44 4.85
N ARG A 90 -7.36 -11.99 5.30
CA ARG A 90 -6.88 -10.61 5.09
C ARG A 90 -6.00 -10.53 3.86
N GLU A 91 -6.20 -9.51 3.04
CA GLU A 91 -5.46 -9.35 1.79
C GLU A 91 -5.25 -7.85 1.48
N VAL A 92 -4.03 -7.48 1.08
CA VAL A 92 -3.75 -6.11 0.62
C VAL A 92 -4.35 -5.92 -0.76
N LEU A 93 -5.38 -5.08 -0.87
CA LEU A 93 -6.12 -4.81 -2.12
C LEU A 93 -5.36 -3.85 -3.04
N GLY A 94 -4.45 -3.06 -2.48
CA GLY A 94 -3.62 -2.15 -3.23
C GLY A 94 -2.91 -1.15 -2.34
N PHE A 95 -2.00 -0.41 -2.96
CA PHE A 95 -1.34 0.72 -2.34
C PHE A 95 -1.05 1.79 -3.40
N GLN A 96 -0.81 3.02 -2.95
CA GLN A 96 -0.35 4.10 -3.81
C GLN A 96 0.65 4.97 -3.06
N VAL A 97 1.69 5.40 -3.77
CA VAL A 97 2.72 6.31 -3.26
C VAL A 97 2.43 7.71 -3.78
N GLY A 98 2.62 8.72 -2.93
CA GLY A 98 2.52 10.13 -3.29
C GLY A 98 3.43 11.01 -2.45
N ASP A 99 3.55 12.27 -2.85
CA ASP A 99 4.40 13.25 -2.17
C ASP A 99 3.90 13.61 -0.77
N SER A 100 2.59 13.56 -0.56
CA SER A 100 1.94 13.79 0.72
C SER A 100 0.63 13.01 0.82
N GLU A 101 0.19 12.77 2.06
CA GLU A 101 -1.10 12.15 2.32
C GLU A 101 -2.23 13.19 2.23
N ASP A 102 -2.62 13.52 1.01
CA ASP A 102 -3.69 14.48 0.75
C ASP A 102 -4.97 13.83 0.20
N GLY A 103 -6.03 14.63 0.10
CA GLY A 103 -7.32 14.16 -0.43
C GLY A 103 -7.26 13.73 -1.89
N ALA A 104 -6.30 14.24 -2.68
CA ALA A 104 -6.15 13.86 -4.08
C ALA A 104 -5.55 12.45 -4.20
N LEU A 105 -4.51 12.14 -3.41
CA LEU A 105 -3.91 10.82 -3.31
C LEU A 105 -4.95 9.79 -2.90
N TRP A 106 -5.70 10.04 -1.82
CA TRP A 106 -6.76 9.15 -1.38
C TRP A 106 -7.86 8.98 -2.41
N THR A 107 -8.31 10.07 -3.06
CA THR A 107 -9.36 10.00 -4.08
C THR A 107 -8.92 9.17 -5.28
N ALA A 108 -7.70 9.41 -5.79
CA ALA A 108 -7.15 8.65 -6.91
C ALA A 108 -7.01 7.16 -6.55
N PHE A 109 -6.46 6.86 -5.38
CA PHE A 109 -6.28 5.50 -4.90
C PHE A 109 -7.61 4.75 -4.75
N LEU A 110 -8.58 5.34 -4.07
CA LEU A 110 -9.88 4.72 -3.84
C LEU A 110 -10.68 4.55 -5.15
N ARG A 111 -10.53 5.47 -6.11
CA ARG A 111 -11.09 5.30 -7.47
C ARG A 111 -10.45 4.13 -8.20
N SER A 112 -9.12 3.98 -8.14
CA SER A 112 -8.41 2.84 -8.72
C SER A 112 -8.92 1.53 -8.14
N VAL A 113 -8.98 1.40 -6.81
CA VAL A 113 -9.48 0.20 -6.13
C VAL A 113 -10.92 -0.13 -6.55
N LYS A 114 -11.81 0.88 -6.64
CA LYS A 114 -13.19 0.69 -7.11
C LYS A 114 -13.25 0.25 -8.58
N SER A 115 -12.45 0.86 -9.45
CA SER A 115 -12.41 0.54 -10.89
C SER A 115 -11.94 -0.88 -11.18
N ARG A 116 -11.13 -1.46 -10.29
CA ARG A 116 -10.68 -2.86 -10.36
C ARG A 116 -11.74 -3.87 -9.93
N GLY A 117 -12.93 -3.41 -9.52
CA GLY A 117 -14.08 -4.27 -9.24
C GLY A 117 -14.40 -4.46 -7.75
N LEU A 118 -13.73 -3.74 -6.84
CA LEU A 118 -14.07 -3.82 -5.41
C LEU A 118 -15.51 -3.34 -5.19
N ALA A 119 -16.37 -4.24 -4.75
CA ALA A 119 -17.78 -4.00 -4.49
C ALA A 119 -18.27 -4.72 -3.23
N GLY A 120 -19.42 -4.30 -2.70
CA GLY A 120 -20.04 -4.94 -1.54
C GLY A 120 -19.36 -4.66 -0.20
N VAL A 121 -18.52 -3.62 -0.11
CA VAL A 121 -17.90 -3.18 1.16
C VAL A 121 -18.99 -2.66 2.10
N GLN A 122 -19.08 -3.26 3.29
CA GLN A 122 -20.03 -2.91 4.33
C GLN A 122 -19.43 -1.92 5.34
N LEU A 123 -18.13 -2.05 5.61
CA LEU A 123 -17.45 -1.23 6.61
C LEU A 123 -16.07 -0.80 6.11
N VAL A 124 -15.78 0.49 6.27
CA VAL A 124 -14.41 1.00 6.16
C VAL A 124 -13.94 1.51 7.51
N ILE A 125 -12.74 1.06 7.88
CA ILE A 125 -12.05 1.43 9.10
C ILE A 125 -10.78 2.17 8.69
N SER A 126 -10.60 3.36 9.23
CA SER A 126 -9.33 4.08 9.15
C SER A 126 -9.01 4.63 10.53
N ASP A 127 -7.73 4.77 10.85
CA ASP A 127 -7.35 5.77 11.82
C ASP A 127 -7.58 7.17 11.23
N ALA A 128 -7.87 8.15 12.09
CA ALA A 128 -8.29 9.47 11.67
C ALA A 128 -7.11 10.27 11.11
N HIS A 129 -6.65 9.92 9.91
CA HIS A 129 -5.71 10.73 9.16
C HIS A 129 -6.43 11.87 8.43
N THR A 130 -5.76 13.01 8.33
CA THR A 130 -6.30 14.29 7.87
C THR A 130 -6.77 14.31 6.41
N GLY A 131 -6.38 13.33 5.58
CA GLY A 131 -6.57 13.34 4.13
C GLY A 131 -7.83 12.64 3.58
N LEU A 132 -8.59 11.89 4.38
CA LEU A 132 -9.72 11.08 3.86
C LEU A 132 -10.97 11.92 3.53
N PRO A 133 -11.49 11.89 2.27
CA PRO A 133 -12.72 12.58 1.90
C PRO A 133 -13.96 11.83 2.42
N GLY A 134 -14.65 12.41 3.39
CA GLY A 134 -15.91 11.88 3.94
C GLY A 134 -15.81 11.45 5.41
N ARG A 135 -15.77 12.42 6.33
CA ARG A 135 -15.85 12.17 7.78
C ARG A 135 -17.22 11.60 8.17
N GLY A 136 -17.34 10.27 8.21
CA GLY A 136 -18.46 9.56 8.86
C GLY A 136 -18.19 9.33 10.36
N ARG A 137 -19.29 9.34 11.14
CA ARG A 137 -19.41 9.33 12.62
C ARG A 137 -18.16 8.94 13.45
N ARG A 138 -17.70 9.87 14.29
CA ARG A 138 -16.82 9.59 15.45
C ARG A 138 -17.57 8.71 16.45
N LEU A 139 -17.01 7.56 16.81
CA LEU A 139 -17.36 6.88 18.05
C LEU A 139 -16.34 7.30 19.11
N ALA A 140 -16.76 8.16 20.02
CA ALA A 140 -15.95 8.57 21.17
C ALA A 140 -15.99 7.44 22.21
N GLY A 141 -14.85 6.79 22.42
CA GLY A 141 -14.69 5.73 23.42
C GLY A 141 -13.22 5.44 23.69
N GLY A 142 -12.56 6.32 24.47
CA GLY A 142 -11.40 6.02 25.30
C GLY A 142 -10.16 5.38 24.67
N THR A 143 -9.36 6.15 23.90
CA THR A 143 -7.87 6.08 23.79
C THR A 143 -7.41 7.17 22.80
N PRO A 144 -6.15 7.65 22.86
CA PRO A 144 -5.72 8.85 22.11
C PRO A 144 -5.54 8.64 20.59
N HIS A 145 -5.87 7.45 20.06
CA HIS A 145 -5.92 7.19 18.61
C HIS A 145 -7.38 7.07 18.17
N ALA A 146 -7.91 8.13 17.56
CA ALA A 146 -9.28 8.14 17.09
C ALA A 146 -9.39 7.33 15.79
N SER A 147 -10.14 6.23 15.79
CA SER A 147 -10.56 5.54 14.56
C SER A 147 -11.85 6.15 14.03
N SER A 148 -11.94 6.39 12.71
CA SER A 148 -13.21 6.67 12.05
C SER A 148 -13.79 5.42 11.43
N VAL A 149 -15.06 5.16 11.72
CA VAL A 149 -15.82 4.03 11.19
C VAL A 149 -16.97 4.61 10.39
N SER A 150 -17.05 4.26 9.10
CA SER A 150 -18.13 4.74 8.25
C SER A 150 -18.60 3.67 7.27
N PRO A 151 -19.90 3.62 6.95
CA PRO A 151 -20.38 2.88 5.80
C PRO A 151 -19.67 3.40 4.55
N TRP A 152 -19.16 2.50 3.71
CA TRP A 152 -18.51 2.89 2.46
C TRP A 152 -19.51 3.64 1.56
N ARG A 153 -19.25 4.92 1.29
CA ARG A 153 -20.05 5.70 0.32
C ARG A 153 -19.38 5.87 -1.04
N GLY A 154 -18.10 5.52 -1.15
CA GLY A 154 -17.28 5.78 -2.33
C GLY A 154 -17.26 7.26 -2.75
N PRO A 155 -16.46 7.63 -3.76
CA PRO A 155 -16.64 8.93 -4.40
C PRO A 155 -17.99 8.95 -5.12
N VAL A 156 -18.80 9.97 -4.82
CA VAL A 156 -19.98 10.33 -5.62
C VAL A 156 -19.50 10.71 -7.02
N ASN A 157 -20.05 10.06 -8.04
CA ASN A 157 -19.84 10.46 -9.42
C ASN A 157 -20.57 11.80 -9.61
N GLY A 158 -19.80 12.86 -9.85
CA GLY A 158 -20.27 14.07 -10.54
C GLY A 158 -19.82 13.99 -11.99
#